data_AF-A0A536V8B0-F1
#
_entry.id   AF-A0A536V8B0-F1
#
_cell.length_a   1.000
_cell.length_b   1.000
_cell.length_c   1.000
_cell.angle_alpha   90.00
_cell.angle_beta   90.00
_cell.angle_gamma   90.00
#
_symmetry.space_group_name_H-M   'P 1'
#
loop_
_entity.id
_entity.type
_entity.pdbx_description
1 polymer ?
#
loop_
_entity_poly.entity_id
_entity_poly.type
_entity_poly.pdbx_seq_one_letter_code
_entity_poly.pdbx_strand_id
1 'polypeptide(L)' 'MMLTVNGRGAYAYTGGKPFDTTLPCVVFVHGALNDHSVWTLLARWFAHHGH' A
#
# COMPACT_ATOMS: atom_id res chain seq x y z
N MET A 1 -7.38 5.17 1.10
CA MET A 1 -8.24 5.22 2.31
C MET A 1 -7.53 5.94 3.42
N MET A 2 -8.26 6.68 4.25
CA MET A 2 -7.75 7.24 5.51
C MET A 2 -8.05 6.25 6.64
N LEU A 3 -7.05 5.92 7.45
CA LEU A 3 -7.15 5.02 8.58
C LEU A 3 -6.73 5.74 9.86
N THR A 4 -7.32 5.36 11.00
CA THR A 4 -6.82 5.80 12.31
C THR A 4 -5.88 4.73 12.86
N VAL A 5 -4.62 5.07 13.05
CA VAL A 5 -3.59 4.19 13.61
C VAL A 5 -2.99 4.90 14.82
N ASN A 6 -3.09 4.29 16.01
CA ASN A 6 -2.62 4.88 17.26
C ASN A 6 -3.11 6.33 17.49
N GLY A 7 -4.38 6.60 17.17
CA GLY A 7 -4.99 7.92 17.30
C GLY A 7 -4.56 8.96 16.25
N ARG A 8 -3.81 8.56 15.21
CA ARG A 8 -3.34 9.44 14.13
C ARG A 8 -3.91 9.01 12.78
N GLY A 9 -4.21 9.97 11.92
CA GLY A 9 -4.61 9.71 10.54
C GLY A 9 -3.44 9.19 9.71
N ALA A 10 -3.65 8.09 8.99
CA ALA A 10 -2.69 7.51 8.06
C ALA A 10 -3.38 7.24 6.72
N TYR A 11 -2.78 7.71 5.62
CA TYR A 11 -3.25 7.40 4.28
C TYR A 11 -2.66 6.07 3.81
N ALA A 12 -3.52 5.18 3.33
CA ALA A 12 -3.13 3.90 2.73
C ALA A 12 -3.75 3.74 1.35
N TYR A 13 -2.96 3.27 0.38
CA TYR A 13 -3.38 3.00 -0.99
C TYR A 13 -3.04 1.54 -1.32
N THR A 14 -3.78 0.94 -2.26
CA THR A 14 -3.60 -0.45 -2.65
C THR A 14 -3.06 -0.56 -4.08
N GLY A 15 -2.55 -1.74 -4.44
CA GLY A 15 -2.05 -2.05 -5.78
C GLY A 15 -3.12 -2.15 -6.88
N GLY A 16 -4.37 -1.71 -6.63
CA GLY A 16 -5.43 -1.71 -7.65
C GLY A 16 -6.14 -3.04 -7.87
N LYS A 17 -5.94 -4.02 -6.98
CA LYS A 17 -6.64 -5.31 -6.93
C LYS A 17 -7.24 -5.52 -5.53
N PRO A 18 -8.34 -6.28 -5.38
CA PRO A 18 -8.80 -6.72 -4.06
C PRO A 18 -7.69 -7.42 -3.27
N PHE A 19 -7.61 -7.12 -1.97
CA PHE A 19 -6.62 -7.72 -1.08
C PHE A 19 -7.00 -9.17 -0.75
N ASP A 20 -6.04 -10.09 -0.89
CA ASP A 20 -6.20 -11.50 -0.54
C ASP A 20 -5.52 -11.78 0.80
N THR A 21 -6.32 -12.06 1.83
CA THR A 21 -5.83 -12.29 3.19
C THR A 21 -5.12 -13.64 3.37
N THR A 22 -5.10 -14.50 2.35
CA THR A 22 -4.42 -15.81 2.38
C THR A 22 -2.94 -15.72 1.99
N LEU A 23 -2.50 -14.59 1.43
CA LEU A 23 -1.13 -14.33 1.01
C LEU A 23 -0.36 -13.46 2.03
N PRO A 24 0.98 -13.54 2.08
CA PRO A 24 1.78 -12.59 2.84
C PRO A 24 1.56 -11.15 2.37
N CYS A 25 1.36 -10.23 3.30
CA CYS A 25 1.14 -8.82 2.98
C CYS A 25 2.45 -8.10 2.65
N VAL A 26 2.48 -7.36 1.53
CA VAL A 26 3.58 -6.46 1.16
C VAL A 26 3.17 -5.00 1.43
N VAL A 27 4.01 -4.27 2.16
CA VAL A 27 3.78 -2.86 2.51
C VAL A 27 4.94 -2.00 2.04
N PHE A 28 4.62 -0.96 1.26
CA PHE A 28 5.58 0.06 0.85
C PHE A 28 5.47 1.30 1.73
N VAL A 29 6.60 1.78 2.25
CA VAL A 29 6.71 3.01 3.03
C VAL A 29 7.60 3.98 2.28
N HIS A 30 7.10 5.17 1.98
CA HIS A 30 7.89 6.20 1.31
C HIS A 30 8.76 6.98 2.32
N GLY A 31 9.79 7.65 1.82
CA GLY A 31 10.61 8.57 2.61
C GLY A 31 9.96 9.96 2.78
N ALA A 32 10.67 10.87 3.45
CA ALA A 32 10.25 12.27 3.58
C ALA A 32 10.02 12.93 2.20
N LEU A 33 9.12 13.92 2.15
CA LEU A 33 8.75 14.69 0.94
C LEU A 33 8.09 13.91 -0.20
N ASN A 34 7.72 12.65 0.04
CA ASN A 34 7.00 11.83 -0.92
C ASN A 34 5.59 11.51 -0.40
N ASP A 35 4.75 10.99 -1.29
CA ASP A 35 3.50 10.32 -0.95
C ASP A 35 3.48 8.91 -1.58
N HIS A 36 2.32 8.23 -1.53
CA HIS A 36 2.15 6.90 -2.11
C HIS A 36 2.47 6.79 -3.61
N SER A 37 2.45 7.91 -4.36
CA SER A 37 2.55 7.91 -5.81
C SER A 37 3.87 7.29 -6.31
N VAL A 38 4.95 7.46 -5.54
CA VAL A 38 6.29 6.91 -5.85
C VAL A 38 6.32 5.39 -5.91
N TRP A 39 5.34 4.73 -5.28
CA TRP A 39 5.23 3.27 -5.28
C TRP A 39 4.13 2.74 -6.20
N THR A 40 3.38 3.60 -6.90
CA THR A 40 2.18 3.19 -7.66
C THR A 40 2.44 2.02 -8.61
N LEU A 41 3.51 2.10 -9.41
CA LEU A 41 3.82 1.05 -10.38
C LEU A 41 4.35 -0.23 -9.71
N LEU A 42 5.17 -0.10 -8.67
CA LEU A 42 5.67 -1.24 -7.91
C LEU A 42 4.53 -1.97 -7.19
N ALA A 43 3.69 -1.25 -6.45
CA ALA A 43 2.55 -1.83 -5.74
C ALA A 43 1.59 -2.56 -6.69
N ARG A 44 1.35 -2.02 -7.89
CA ARG A 44 0.56 -2.68 -8.95
C ARG A 44 1.27 -3.92 -9.49
N TRP A 45 2.58 -3.87 -9.70
CA TRP A 45 3.31 -5.04 -10.16
C TRP A 45 3.16 -6.21 -9.16
N PHE A 46 3.44 -5.97 -7.88
CA PHE A 46 3.33 -7.01 -6.84
C PHE A 46 1.90 -7.57 -6.74
N ALA A 47 0.88 -6.71 -6.65
CA ALA A 47 -0.52 -7.12 -6.54
C ALA A 47 -1.01 -8.00 -7.71
N HIS A 48 -0.37 -7.88 -8.88
CA HIS A 48 -0.71 -8.63 -10.09
C HIS A 48 0.21 -9.84 -10.34
N HIS A 49 1.24 -10.07 -9.51
CA HIS A 49 2.22 -11.14 -9.67
C HIS A 49 2.27 -12.09 -8.46
N GLY A 50 1.17 -12.23 -7.72
CA GLY A 50 1.04 -13.23 -6.64
C GLY A 50 1.58 -12.77 -5.28
N HIS A 51 1.67 -11.46 -5.09
CA HIS A 51 2.04 -10.82 -3.83
C HIS A 51 0.92 -9.90 -3.33
#